data_AF-A0A1D6IL21-F1
#
_entry.id   AF-A0A1D6IL21-F1
#
_cell.length_a   1.000
_cell.length_b   1.000
_cell.length_c   1.000
_cell.angle_alpha   90.00
_cell.angle_beta   90.00
_cell.angle_gamma   90.00
#
_symmetry.space_group_name_H-M   'P 1'
#
loop_
_entity.id
_entity.type
_entity.pdbx_description
1 polymer ?
#
loop_
_entity_poly.entity_id
_entity_poly.type
_entity_poly.pdbx_seq_one_letter_code
_entity_poly.pdbx_strand_id
1 'polypeptide(L)'
;MVDILAIELSKREDELLRQKTEVTKIADTLKLASTDAKRIIDEERANARLEIESAKASVQKIQSALKEQELFSQRTGKQDVDELKEEVQEARRVKMLHCPSKAMDIENEIQVLRDQLAEKSSDSLRLLKELELHRSYGENDMPLYELKGLETLGSTLRIVVHECASVDFSNSSIQWFRIQPEGSKKEIISGATKPVYAPEPHDVGRYIQAEVKSGGQISVAKTAGSIDPAAGLVEYVETLVRNPETDYNSLFK
;
A
#
# COMPACT_ATOMS: atom_id res chain seq x y z
N MET A 1 15.77 -136.62 -46.52
CA MET A 1 15.06 -135.35 -46.82
C MET A 1 14.13 -134.93 -45.67
N VAL A 2 13.49 -135.88 -44.97
CA VAL A 2 12.59 -135.60 -43.83
C VAL A 2 13.32 -135.10 -42.57
N ASP A 3 14.47 -135.67 -42.21
CA ASP A 3 15.19 -135.29 -40.96
C ASP A 3 15.80 -133.87 -40.97
N ILE A 4 16.18 -133.34 -42.15
CA ILE A 4 16.78 -132.00 -42.27
C ILE A 4 15.70 -130.91 -42.04
N LEU A 5 14.48 -131.14 -42.57
CA LEU A 5 13.34 -130.24 -42.39
C LEU A 5 12.89 -130.17 -40.92
N ALA A 6 12.95 -131.27 -40.18
CA ALA A 6 12.59 -131.30 -38.76
C ALA A 6 13.56 -130.47 -37.90
N ILE A 7 14.86 -130.53 -38.20
CA ILE A 7 15.91 -129.75 -37.50
C ILE A 7 15.75 -128.25 -37.80
N GLU A 8 15.47 -127.87 -39.05
CA GLU A 8 15.21 -126.47 -39.42
C GLU A 8 13.93 -125.91 -38.79
N LEU A 9 12.87 -126.73 -38.70
CA LEU A 9 11.64 -126.35 -38.01
C LEU A 9 11.87 -126.12 -36.52
N SER A 10 12.58 -127.02 -35.84
CA SER A 10 12.92 -126.85 -34.42
C SER A 10 13.74 -125.58 -34.16
N LYS A 11 14.75 -125.30 -34.99
CA LYS A 11 15.55 -124.07 -34.88
C LYS A 11 14.72 -122.81 -35.11
N ARG A 12 13.76 -122.87 -36.03
CA ARG A 12 12.82 -121.75 -36.30
C ARG A 12 11.83 -121.56 -35.16
N GLU A 13 11.38 -122.64 -34.52
CA GLU A 13 10.51 -122.61 -33.33
C GLU A 13 11.22 -121.97 -32.14
N ASP A 14 12.47 -122.35 -31.86
CA ASP A 14 13.28 -121.76 -30.78
C ASP A 14 13.52 -120.26 -30.99
N GLU A 15 13.84 -119.86 -32.22
CA GLU A 15 14.00 -118.45 -32.60
C GLU A 15 12.69 -117.67 -32.43
N LEU A 16 11.55 -118.27 -32.82
CA LEU A 16 10.23 -117.66 -32.64
C LEU A 16 9.87 -117.52 -31.15
N LEU A 17 10.23 -118.50 -30.32
CA LEU A 17 10.03 -118.44 -28.87
C LEU A 17 10.89 -117.34 -28.24
N ARG A 18 12.15 -117.20 -28.68
CA ARG A 18 13.05 -116.13 -28.27
C ARG A 18 12.51 -114.76 -28.68
N GLN A 19 12.07 -114.60 -29.93
CA GLN A 19 11.46 -113.35 -30.40
C GLN A 19 10.19 -113.00 -29.62
N LYS A 20 9.35 -113.98 -29.30
CA LYS A 20 8.15 -113.77 -28.49
C LYS A 20 8.49 -113.24 -27.09
N THR A 21 9.51 -113.78 -26.43
CA THR A 21 9.93 -113.28 -25.10
C THR A 21 10.53 -111.87 -25.18
N GLU A 22 11.31 -111.58 -26.22
CA GLU A 22 11.90 -110.25 -26.45
C GLU A 22 10.83 -109.20 -26.77
N VAL A 23 9.85 -109.52 -27.63
CA VAL A 23 8.69 -108.66 -27.92
C VAL A 23 7.84 -108.41 -26.67
N THR A 24 7.63 -109.43 -25.84
CA THR A 24 6.89 -109.27 -24.57
C THR A 24 7.63 -108.30 -23.64
N LYS A 25 8.95 -108.44 -23.51
CA LYS A 25 9.80 -107.54 -22.72
C LYS A 25 9.78 -106.09 -23.26
N ILE A 26 9.80 -105.92 -24.58
CA ILE A 26 9.65 -104.60 -25.22
C ILE A 26 8.26 -104.01 -24.94
N ALA A 27 7.20 -104.81 -25.02
CA ALA A 27 5.84 -104.35 -24.72
C ALA A 27 5.70 -103.88 -23.27
N ASP A 28 6.28 -104.61 -22.31
CA ASP A 28 6.23 -104.25 -20.89
C ASP A 28 7.05 -102.99 -20.58
N THR A 29 8.26 -102.88 -21.15
CA THR A 29 9.07 -101.66 -21.02
C THR A 29 8.40 -100.45 -21.66
N LEU A 30 7.76 -100.61 -22.82
CA LEU A 30 7.01 -99.55 -23.48
C LEU A 30 5.78 -99.11 -22.65
N LYS A 31 5.04 -100.07 -22.06
CA LYS A 31 3.93 -99.75 -21.15
C LYS A 31 4.41 -98.96 -19.95
N LEU A 32 5.49 -99.40 -19.30
CA LEU A 32 6.06 -98.72 -18.14
C LEU A 32 6.48 -97.30 -18.52
N ALA A 33 7.22 -97.13 -19.62
CA ALA A 33 7.63 -95.81 -20.11
C ALA A 33 6.44 -94.91 -20.45
N SER A 34 5.37 -95.47 -21.04
CA SER A 34 4.14 -94.72 -21.33
C SER A 34 3.41 -94.29 -20.07
N THR A 35 3.33 -95.13 -19.04
CA THR A 35 2.73 -94.75 -17.75
C THR A 35 3.54 -93.68 -17.04
N ASP A 36 4.88 -93.78 -17.12
CA ASP A 36 5.77 -92.84 -16.47
C ASP A 36 5.74 -91.46 -17.14
N ALA A 37 5.75 -91.43 -18.48
CA ALA A 37 5.57 -90.20 -19.25
C ALA A 37 4.23 -89.52 -18.93
N LYS A 38 3.15 -90.29 -18.79
CA LYS A 38 1.84 -89.73 -18.42
C LYS A 38 1.86 -89.12 -17.01
N ARG A 39 2.47 -89.82 -16.04
CA ARG A 39 2.64 -89.32 -14.67
C ARG A 39 3.41 -88.01 -14.63
N ILE A 40 4.55 -87.92 -15.33
CA ILE A 40 5.37 -86.71 -15.42
C ILE A 40 4.56 -85.55 -16.02
N ILE A 41 3.82 -85.79 -17.11
CA ILE A 41 2.98 -84.75 -17.73
C ILE A 41 1.92 -84.23 -16.76
N ASP A 42 1.27 -85.11 -16.02
CA ASP A 42 0.20 -84.73 -15.09
C ASP A 42 0.77 -83.98 -13.87
N GLU A 43 1.95 -84.36 -13.38
CA GLU A 43 2.66 -83.68 -12.29
C GLU A 43 3.16 -82.29 -12.71
N GLU A 44 3.77 -82.15 -13.88
CA GLU A 44 4.18 -80.86 -14.43
C GLU A 44 2.99 -79.92 -14.70
N ARG A 45 1.86 -80.47 -15.16
CA ARG A 45 0.61 -79.68 -15.29
C ARG A 45 0.08 -79.22 -13.94
N ALA A 46 0.19 -80.04 -12.89
CA ALA A 46 -0.22 -79.65 -11.55
C ALA A 46 0.69 -78.53 -11.00
N ASN A 47 2.00 -78.66 -11.17
CA ASN A 47 2.99 -77.66 -10.78
C ASN A 47 2.74 -76.32 -11.50
N ALA A 48 2.55 -76.34 -12.83
CA ALA A 48 2.24 -75.14 -13.59
C ALA A 48 0.94 -74.46 -13.13
N ARG A 49 -0.09 -75.21 -12.75
CA ARG A 49 -1.33 -74.65 -12.20
C ARG A 49 -1.09 -73.97 -10.85
N LEU A 50 -0.29 -74.56 -9.97
CA LEU A 50 0.04 -73.96 -8.68
C LEU A 50 0.84 -72.66 -8.85
N GLU A 51 1.80 -72.64 -9.77
CA GLU A 51 2.56 -71.42 -10.09
C GLU A 51 1.65 -70.32 -10.65
N ILE A 52 0.73 -70.65 -11.56
CA ILE A 52 -0.24 -69.70 -12.11
C ILE A 52 -1.13 -69.12 -11.01
N GLU A 53 -1.67 -69.95 -10.12
CA GLU A 53 -2.53 -69.48 -9.04
C GLU A 53 -1.77 -68.63 -8.01
N SER A 54 -0.52 -69.00 -7.70
CA SER A 54 0.38 -68.20 -6.86
C SER A 54 0.69 -66.82 -7.49
N ALA A 55 0.98 -66.80 -8.80
CA ALA A 55 1.21 -65.57 -9.55
C ALA A 55 -0.04 -64.69 -9.60
N LYS A 56 -1.22 -65.26 -9.84
CA LYS A 56 -2.50 -64.53 -9.80
C LYS A 56 -2.77 -63.92 -8.42
N ALA A 57 -2.55 -64.67 -7.34
CA ALA A 57 -2.72 -64.16 -5.99
C ALA A 57 -1.79 -62.99 -5.69
N SER A 58 -0.56 -63.04 -6.19
CA SER A 58 0.42 -61.95 -6.07
C SER A 58 -0.01 -60.71 -6.86
N VAL A 59 -0.47 -60.88 -8.10
CA VAL A 59 -1.01 -59.78 -8.94
C VAL A 59 -2.22 -59.13 -8.27
N GLN A 60 -3.13 -59.93 -7.71
CA GLN A 60 -4.32 -59.39 -7.05
C GLN A 60 -3.96 -58.56 -5.81
N LYS A 61 -2.97 -58.98 -5.02
CA LYS A 61 -2.45 -58.20 -3.89
C LYS A 61 -1.85 -56.87 -4.33
N ILE A 62 -1.01 -56.88 -5.37
CA ILE A 62 -0.42 -55.66 -5.93
C ILE A 62 -1.50 -54.72 -6.45
N GLN A 63 -2.51 -55.25 -7.14
CA GLN A 63 -3.61 -54.45 -7.68
C GLN A 63 -4.43 -53.77 -6.57
N SER A 64 -4.71 -54.48 -5.47
CA SER A 64 -5.40 -53.88 -4.31
C SER A 64 -4.56 -52.79 -3.64
N ALA A 65 -3.27 -53.05 -3.41
CA ALA A 65 -2.36 -52.07 -2.82
C ALA A 65 -2.23 -50.81 -3.69
N LEU A 66 -2.18 -50.97 -5.01
CA LEU A 66 -2.12 -49.84 -5.95
C LEU A 66 -3.39 -48.97 -5.89
N LYS A 67 -4.58 -49.59 -5.83
CA LYS A 67 -5.85 -48.87 -5.69
C LYS A 67 -5.93 -48.10 -4.38
N GLU A 68 -5.47 -48.69 -3.27
CA GLU A 68 -5.42 -48.01 -1.97
C GLU A 68 -4.46 -46.82 -2.01
N GLN A 69 -3.29 -46.97 -2.64
CA GLN A 69 -2.32 -45.89 -2.80
C GLN A 69 -2.85 -44.75 -3.68
N GLU A 70 -3.59 -45.08 -4.75
CA GLU A 70 -4.19 -44.08 -5.63
C GLU A 70 -5.28 -43.27 -4.90
N LEU A 71 -6.16 -43.94 -4.16
CA LEU A 71 -7.18 -43.28 -3.33
C LEU A 71 -6.54 -42.41 -2.24
N PHE A 72 -5.48 -42.89 -1.60
CA PHE A 72 -4.75 -42.12 -0.60
C PHE A 72 -4.13 -40.86 -1.22
N SER A 73 -3.43 -41.01 -2.36
CA SER A 73 -2.82 -39.86 -3.07
C SER A 73 -3.85 -38.83 -3.52
N GLN A 74 -5.00 -39.27 -4.03
CA GLN A 74 -6.09 -38.35 -4.40
C GLN A 74 -6.65 -37.60 -3.20
N ARG A 75 -6.81 -38.28 -2.06
CA ARG A 75 -7.31 -37.66 -0.82
C ARG A 75 -6.31 -36.65 -0.26
N THR A 76 -5.03 -37.01 -0.17
CA THR A 76 -3.97 -36.12 0.31
C THR A 76 -3.84 -34.91 -0.60
N GLY A 77 -3.73 -35.10 -1.92
CA GLY A 77 -3.64 -33.98 -2.86
C GLY A 77 -4.85 -33.05 -2.82
N LYS A 78 -6.06 -33.58 -2.58
CA LYS A 78 -7.26 -32.75 -2.41
C LYS A 78 -7.23 -31.95 -1.11
N GLN A 79 -6.81 -32.57 0.00
CA GLN A 79 -6.64 -31.89 1.28
C GLN A 79 -5.62 -30.75 1.17
N ASP A 80 -4.45 -31.00 0.58
CA ASP A 80 -3.40 -29.99 0.41
C ASP A 80 -3.91 -28.79 -0.40
N VAL A 81 -4.67 -29.05 -1.47
CA VAL A 81 -5.26 -27.99 -2.31
C VAL A 81 -6.31 -27.17 -1.54
N ASP A 82 -7.09 -27.80 -0.68
CA ASP A 82 -8.11 -27.10 0.12
C ASP A 82 -7.45 -26.29 1.26
N GLU A 83 -6.43 -26.82 1.94
CA GLU A 83 -5.61 -26.08 2.91
C GLU A 83 -4.94 -24.85 2.26
N LEU A 84 -4.35 -25.02 1.07
CA LEU A 84 -3.75 -23.92 0.30
C LEU A 84 -4.78 -22.84 -0.05
N LYS A 85 -6.03 -23.21 -0.36
CA LYS A 85 -7.09 -22.23 -0.64
C LYS A 85 -7.43 -21.41 0.60
N GLU A 86 -7.53 -22.06 1.77
CA GLU A 86 -7.79 -21.37 3.04
C GLU A 86 -6.66 -20.39 3.38
N GLU A 87 -5.40 -20.83 3.26
CA GLU A 87 -4.23 -19.98 3.53
C GLU A 87 -4.18 -18.77 2.58
N VAL A 88 -4.44 -18.98 1.29
CA VAL A 88 -4.50 -17.89 0.30
C VAL A 88 -5.63 -16.90 0.62
N GLN A 89 -6.79 -17.37 1.07
CA GLN A 89 -7.89 -16.49 1.47
C GLN A 89 -7.53 -15.66 2.70
N GLU A 90 -6.92 -16.26 3.71
CA GLU A 90 -6.51 -15.54 4.92
C GLU A 90 -5.41 -14.52 4.62
N ALA A 91 -4.40 -14.89 3.82
CA ALA A 91 -3.36 -13.96 3.39
C ALA A 91 -3.93 -12.75 2.64
N ARG A 92 -4.96 -12.95 1.80
CA ARG A 92 -5.67 -11.86 1.13
C ARG A 92 -6.42 -10.97 2.12
N ARG A 93 -7.11 -11.56 3.10
CA ARG A 93 -7.82 -10.82 4.15
C ARG A 93 -6.87 -9.95 4.97
N VAL A 94 -5.77 -10.52 5.45
CA VAL A 94 -4.72 -9.82 6.19
C VAL A 94 -4.17 -8.65 5.37
N LYS A 95 -3.81 -8.89 4.10
CA LYS A 95 -3.34 -7.82 3.20
C LYS A 95 -4.36 -6.69 3.05
N MET A 96 -5.64 -7.03 2.85
CA MET A 96 -6.73 -6.06 2.70
C MET A 96 -6.99 -5.27 3.98
N LEU A 97 -6.70 -5.82 5.16
CA LEU A 97 -6.82 -5.11 6.43
C LEU A 97 -5.64 -4.16 6.66
N HIS A 98 -4.40 -4.58 6.38
CA HIS A 98 -3.22 -3.79 6.72
C HIS A 98 -2.81 -2.73 5.68
N CYS A 99 -3.10 -2.93 4.38
CA CYS A 99 -2.75 -1.93 3.36
C CYS A 99 -3.52 -0.61 3.56
N PRO A 100 -4.85 -0.60 3.79
CA PRO A 100 -5.59 0.63 4.06
C PRO A 100 -5.15 1.32 5.35
N SER A 101 -4.87 0.58 6.42
CA SER A 101 -4.37 1.17 7.68
C SER A 101 -3.06 1.94 7.47
N LYS A 102 -2.09 1.35 6.76
CA LYS A 102 -0.82 2.04 6.48
C LYS A 102 -0.99 3.30 5.62
N ALA A 103 -1.90 3.26 4.65
CA ALA A 103 -2.20 4.43 3.82
C ALA A 103 -2.81 5.56 4.67
N MET A 104 -3.78 5.23 5.53
CA MET A 104 -4.41 6.16 6.46
C MET A 104 -3.40 6.77 7.45
N ASP A 105 -2.47 5.97 7.99
CA ASP A 105 -1.44 6.45 8.91
C ASP A 105 -0.53 7.48 8.23
N ILE A 106 -0.12 7.23 6.98
CA ILE A 106 0.69 8.17 6.20
C ILE A 106 -0.10 9.43 5.86
N GLU A 107 -1.39 9.31 5.50
CA GLU A 107 -2.25 10.46 5.22
C GLU A 107 -2.40 11.37 6.44
N ASN A 108 -2.58 10.79 7.63
CA ASN A 108 -2.61 11.52 8.90
C ASN A 108 -1.28 12.21 9.20
N GLU A 109 -0.15 11.53 9.00
CA GLU A 109 1.19 12.13 9.20
C GLU A 109 1.42 13.32 8.25
N ILE A 110 1.04 13.18 6.98
CA ILE A 110 1.11 14.28 6.00
C ILE A 110 0.27 15.48 6.46
N GLN A 111 -0.92 15.24 7.00
CA GLN A 111 -1.79 16.33 7.47
C GLN A 111 -1.15 17.08 8.64
N VAL A 112 -0.61 16.36 9.63
CA VAL A 112 0.10 16.96 10.77
C VAL A 112 1.30 17.79 10.31
N LEU A 113 2.09 17.27 9.36
CA LEU A 113 3.25 17.99 8.83
C LEU A 113 2.84 19.26 8.09
N ARG A 114 1.72 19.25 7.36
CA ARG A 114 1.19 20.45 6.70
C ARG A 114 0.77 21.52 7.69
N ASP A 115 0.09 21.12 8.77
CA ASP A 115 -0.36 22.04 9.81
C ASP A 115 0.87 22.68 10.52
N GLN A 116 1.87 21.88 10.86
CA GLN A 116 3.13 22.38 11.44
C GLN A 116 3.89 23.31 10.49
N LEU A 117 3.90 23.01 9.19
CA LEU A 117 4.54 23.86 8.20
C LEU A 117 3.83 25.22 8.08
N ALA A 118 2.50 25.22 8.09
CA ALA A 118 1.70 26.45 8.06
C ALA A 118 1.96 27.33 9.29
N GLU A 119 1.98 26.73 10.49
CA GLU A 119 2.30 27.42 11.75
C GLU A 119 3.71 28.02 11.72
N LYS A 120 4.73 27.21 11.40
CA LYS A 120 6.12 27.68 11.30
C LYS A 120 6.30 28.77 10.25
N SER A 121 5.59 28.69 9.12
CA SER A 121 5.65 29.72 8.08
C SER A 121 5.07 31.04 8.57
N SER A 122 3.94 31.00 9.30
CA SER A 122 3.35 32.18 9.94
C SER A 122 4.29 32.80 10.98
N ASP A 123 4.90 31.98 11.82
CA ASP A 123 5.89 32.45 12.81
C ASP A 123 7.12 33.08 12.15
N SER A 124 7.62 32.48 11.06
CA SER A 124 8.73 33.03 10.30
C SER A 124 8.40 34.40 9.69
N LEU A 125 7.18 34.57 9.16
CA LEU A 125 6.72 35.86 8.63
C LEU A 125 6.61 36.90 9.75
N ARG A 126 6.07 36.53 10.92
CA ARG A 126 6.00 37.42 12.08
C ARG A 126 7.39 37.88 12.51
N LEU A 127 8.35 36.96 12.62
CA LEU A 127 9.72 37.28 13.03
C LEU A 127 10.44 38.17 12.00
N LEU A 128 10.21 37.94 10.70
CA LEU A 128 10.76 38.82 9.65
C LEU A 128 10.23 40.25 9.78
N LYS A 129 8.94 40.43 10.10
CA LYS A 129 8.35 41.77 10.37
C LYS A 129 8.98 42.43 11.61
N GLU A 130 9.16 41.68 12.70
CA GLU A 130 9.83 42.17 13.91
C GLU A 130 11.29 42.58 13.66
N LEU A 131 12.03 41.82 12.86
CA LEU A 131 13.41 42.16 12.50
C LEU A 131 13.49 43.42 11.63
N GLU A 132 12.55 43.60 10.70
CA GLU A 132 12.51 44.79 9.85
C GLU A 132 12.16 46.05 10.65
N LEU A 133 11.29 45.94 11.66
CA LEU A 133 11.08 47.01 12.64
C LEU A 133 12.41 47.41 13.29
N HIS A 134 13.13 46.45 13.89
CA HIS A 134 14.39 46.75 14.58
C HIS A 134 15.46 47.31 13.64
N ARG A 135 15.50 46.90 12.37
CA ARG A 135 16.41 47.48 11.37
C ARG A 135 16.07 48.92 11.03
N SER A 136 14.77 49.27 11.01
CA SER A 136 14.30 50.61 10.65
C SER A 136 14.60 51.68 11.72
N TYR A 137 14.85 51.26 12.96
CA TYR A 137 15.26 52.14 14.07
C TYR A 137 16.78 52.10 14.23
N GLY A 138 17.48 53.10 13.71
CA GLY A 138 18.89 53.32 14.01
C GLY A 138 19.10 53.56 15.52
N GLU A 139 20.22 53.08 16.03
CA GLU A 139 20.61 52.82 17.43
C GLU A 139 20.38 53.91 18.50
N ASN A 140 19.75 55.08 18.24
CA ASN A 140 19.59 56.15 19.24
C ASN A 140 18.37 57.10 19.12
N ASP A 141 17.33 56.81 18.32
CA ASP A 141 16.12 57.66 18.31
C ASP A 141 14.85 56.80 18.36
N MET A 142 14.45 56.43 19.58
CA MET A 142 13.23 55.65 19.78
C MET A 142 12.03 56.56 19.52
N PRO A 143 11.10 56.18 18.62
CA PRO A 143 10.02 57.08 18.22
C PRO A 143 9.08 57.36 19.39
N LEU A 144 8.74 58.63 19.59
CA LEU A 144 7.78 59.10 20.60
C LEU A 144 6.39 58.45 20.47
N TYR A 145 6.04 58.01 19.26
CA TYR A 145 4.77 57.38 18.93
C TYR A 145 4.98 56.01 18.28
N GLU A 146 4.16 55.04 18.66
CA GLU A 146 4.09 53.69 18.11
C GLU A 146 2.72 53.48 17.44
N LEU A 147 2.68 52.72 16.34
CA LEU A 147 1.42 52.24 15.78
C LEU A 147 1.04 50.90 16.41
N LYS A 148 -0.09 50.86 17.11
CA LYS A 148 -0.69 49.62 17.63
C LYS A 148 -1.89 49.20 16.82
N GLY A 149 -1.93 47.92 16.46
CA GLY A 149 -3.03 47.31 15.72
C GLY A 149 -2.52 46.18 14.84
N LEU A 150 -3.45 45.35 14.35
CA LEU A 150 -3.11 44.34 13.36
C LEU A 150 -2.90 45.04 12.01
N GLU A 151 -1.80 44.73 11.35
CA GLU A 151 -1.43 45.25 10.02
C GLU A 151 -2.15 44.47 8.92
N THR A 152 -3.47 44.33 9.03
CA THR A 152 -4.30 43.55 8.12
C THR A 152 -5.50 44.36 7.66
N LEU A 153 -5.97 44.14 6.43
CA LEU A 153 -7.18 44.76 5.93
C LEU A 153 -8.39 44.37 6.80
N GLY A 154 -9.21 45.36 7.16
CA GLY A 154 -10.35 45.17 8.08
C GLY A 154 -10.03 45.39 9.57
N SER A 155 -8.76 45.60 9.90
CA SER A 155 -8.32 45.96 11.25
C SER A 155 -8.30 47.47 11.47
N THR A 156 -7.74 47.91 12.59
CA THR A 156 -7.61 49.33 12.93
C THR A 156 -6.26 49.59 13.57
N LEU A 157 -5.52 50.55 13.00
CA LEU A 157 -4.27 51.08 13.53
C LEU A 157 -4.56 52.29 14.41
N ARG A 158 -3.87 52.37 15.56
CA ARG A 158 -3.99 53.47 16.52
C ARG A 158 -2.61 53.98 16.86
N ILE A 159 -2.47 55.30 16.88
CA ILE A 159 -1.25 55.96 17.34
C ILE A 159 -1.26 55.94 18.87
N VAL A 160 -0.20 55.44 19.47
CA VAL A 160 -0.02 55.36 20.93
C VAL A 160 1.31 56.02 21.30
N VAL A 161 1.35 56.71 22.44
CA VAL A 161 2.58 57.31 22.95
C VAL A 161 3.38 56.24 23.70
N HIS A 162 4.70 56.21 23.47
CA HIS A 162 5.57 55.20 24.09
C HIS A 162 5.71 55.38 25.62
N GLU A 163 5.64 56.62 26.14
CA GLU A 163 5.68 56.94 27.58
C GLU A 163 4.54 57.89 28.01
N CYS A 164 3.80 57.49 29.04
CA CYS A 164 2.74 58.20 29.79
C CYS A 164 1.27 57.98 29.36
N ALA A 165 0.43 57.71 30.37
CA ALA A 165 -0.92 57.13 30.29
C ALA A 165 -2.06 58.14 29.99
N SER A 166 -1.77 59.38 29.62
CA SER A 166 -2.79 60.34 29.17
C SER A 166 -2.33 61.04 27.91
N VAL A 167 -2.81 60.55 26.77
CA VAL A 167 -2.50 61.10 25.46
C VAL A 167 -3.51 62.20 25.15
N ASP A 168 -3.09 63.46 25.21
CA ASP A 168 -3.89 64.55 24.66
C ASP A 168 -3.39 64.88 23.24
N PHE A 169 -4.14 64.43 22.24
CA PHE A 169 -3.90 64.81 20.84
C PHE A 169 -4.50 66.19 20.49
N SER A 170 -5.12 66.91 21.43
CA SER A 170 -5.85 68.16 21.16
C SER A 170 -4.98 69.26 20.55
N ASN A 171 -3.66 69.22 20.76
CA ASN A 171 -2.70 70.18 20.20
C ASN A 171 -1.83 69.60 19.05
N SER A 172 -2.10 68.37 18.62
CA SER A 172 -1.29 67.65 17.64
C SER A 172 -2.03 67.51 16.31
N SER A 173 -1.37 67.85 15.20
CA SER A 173 -1.92 67.57 13.86
C SER A 173 -1.41 66.23 13.37
N ILE A 174 -2.32 65.33 12.98
CA ILE A 174 -1.99 63.99 12.52
C ILE A 174 -2.28 63.89 11.02
N GLN A 175 -1.42 63.20 10.29
CA GLN A 175 -1.64 62.86 8.89
C GLN A 175 -1.11 61.46 8.58
N TRP A 176 -1.93 60.64 7.92
CA TRP A 176 -1.55 59.30 7.48
C TRP A 176 -1.05 59.28 6.04
N PHE A 177 -0.13 58.36 5.77
CA PHE A 177 0.53 58.18 4.49
C PHE A 177 0.65 56.70 4.13
N ARG A 178 0.58 56.44 2.84
CA ARG A 178 0.83 55.15 2.21
C ARG A 178 2.21 55.16 1.57
N ILE A 179 3.00 54.13 1.81
CA ILE A 179 4.39 54.02 1.33
C ILE A 179 4.54 52.74 0.53
N GLN A 180 5.16 52.85 -0.65
CA GLN A 180 5.46 51.70 -1.49
C GLN A 180 6.67 50.92 -0.94
N PRO A 181 6.68 49.58 -0.98
CA PRO A 181 7.84 48.80 -0.52
C PRO A 181 9.09 49.06 -1.40
N GLU A 182 8.91 49.15 -2.72
CA GLU A 182 9.98 49.26 -3.72
C GLU A 182 10.45 50.70 -3.98
N GLY A 183 9.88 51.69 -3.27
CA GLY A 183 10.29 53.08 -3.40
C GLY A 183 9.80 53.94 -2.25
N SER A 184 10.64 54.84 -1.75
CA SER A 184 10.31 55.78 -0.66
C SER A 184 9.26 56.84 -1.05
N LYS A 185 8.46 56.59 -2.10
CA LYS A 185 7.37 57.45 -2.53
C LYS A 185 6.26 57.39 -1.49
N LYS A 186 6.08 58.52 -0.82
CA LYS A 186 5.09 58.74 0.23
C LYS A 186 3.84 59.39 -0.37
N GLU A 187 2.71 58.70 -0.30
CA GLU A 187 1.41 59.16 -0.79
C GLU A 187 0.53 59.58 0.39
N ILE A 188 -0.07 60.78 0.32
CA ILE A 188 -0.96 61.27 1.37
C ILE A 188 -2.31 60.56 1.31
N ILE A 189 -2.82 60.12 2.46
CA ILE A 189 -4.17 59.59 2.59
C ILE A 189 -5.09 60.75 2.96
N SER A 190 -5.71 61.37 1.95
CA SER A 190 -6.54 62.57 2.12
C SER A 190 -7.67 62.34 3.13
N GLY A 191 -7.81 63.25 4.10
CA GLY A 191 -8.84 63.18 5.13
C GLY A 191 -8.51 62.26 6.32
N ALA A 192 -7.46 61.46 6.25
CA ALA A 192 -6.97 60.65 7.36
C ALA A 192 -6.14 61.52 8.31
N THR A 193 -6.82 62.20 9.23
CA THR A 193 -6.22 63.10 10.24
C THR A 193 -6.56 62.72 11.68
N LYS A 194 -7.24 61.59 11.87
CA LYS A 194 -7.59 61.06 13.19
C LYS A 194 -6.43 60.25 13.77
N PRO A 195 -6.34 60.08 15.10
CA PRO A 195 -5.34 59.20 15.73
C PRO A 195 -5.58 57.70 15.46
N VAL A 196 -6.69 57.38 14.79
CA VAL A 196 -7.12 56.04 14.45
C VAL A 196 -7.33 55.97 12.94
N TYR A 197 -6.78 54.93 12.32
CA TYR A 197 -6.91 54.67 10.88
C TYR A 197 -7.29 53.21 10.62
N ALA A 198 -8.29 52.98 9.78
CA ALA A 198 -8.66 51.66 9.32
C ALA A 198 -8.09 51.47 7.91
N PRO A 199 -7.21 50.48 7.67
CA PRO A 199 -6.68 50.22 6.34
C PRO A 199 -7.79 49.93 5.33
N GLU A 200 -7.62 50.45 4.13
CA GLU A 200 -8.49 50.29 2.97
C GLU A 200 -7.87 49.29 1.97
N PRO A 201 -8.65 48.78 0.98
CA PRO A 201 -8.12 47.85 -0.02
C PRO A 201 -6.87 48.33 -0.77
N HIS A 202 -6.73 49.65 -0.96
CA HIS A 202 -5.56 50.25 -1.62
C HIS A 202 -4.28 50.24 -0.78
N ASP A 203 -4.39 49.96 0.53
CA ASP A 203 -3.26 49.87 1.44
C ASP A 203 -2.63 48.48 1.47
N VAL A 204 -3.33 47.45 0.99
CA VAL A 204 -2.80 46.09 0.95
C VAL A 204 -1.49 46.04 0.15
N GLY A 205 -0.47 45.43 0.75
CA GLY A 205 0.89 45.38 0.19
C GLY A 205 1.71 46.66 0.35
N ARG A 206 1.19 47.69 1.02
CA ARG A 206 1.88 48.97 1.27
C ARG A 206 2.18 49.14 2.76
N TYR A 207 3.22 49.90 3.09
CA TYR A 207 3.46 50.33 4.47
C TYR A 207 2.58 51.53 4.80
N ILE A 208 2.17 51.63 6.06
CA ILE A 208 1.41 52.78 6.57
C ILE A 208 2.29 53.57 7.54
N GLN A 209 2.26 54.89 7.38
CA GLN A 209 2.99 55.82 8.24
C GLN A 209 2.05 56.91 8.74
N ALA A 210 2.09 57.18 10.04
CA ALA A 210 1.48 58.35 10.64
C ALA A 210 2.57 59.38 10.98
N GLU A 211 2.30 60.65 10.64
CA GLU A 211 3.10 61.77 11.12
C GLU A 211 2.28 62.58 12.10
N VAL A 212 2.85 62.78 13.28
CA VAL A 212 2.25 63.57 14.34
C VAL A 212 3.10 64.83 14.50
N LYS A 213 2.51 65.99 14.25
CA LYS A 213 3.17 67.28 14.47
C LYS A 213 2.69 67.86 15.79
N SER A 214 3.62 68.10 16.71
CA SER A 214 3.37 68.72 18.01
C SER A 214 4.52 69.67 18.34
N GLY A 215 4.22 70.89 18.77
CA GLY A 215 5.23 71.88 19.18
C GLY A 215 6.28 72.25 18.12
N GLY A 216 5.98 72.07 16.82
CA GLY A 216 6.92 72.30 15.72
C GLY A 216 7.84 71.12 15.37
N GLN A 217 7.79 70.02 16.14
CA GLN A 217 8.48 68.77 15.84
C GLN A 217 7.55 67.80 15.12
N ILE A 218 8.10 67.01 14.19
CA ILE A 218 7.39 65.93 13.49
C ILE A 218 7.92 64.61 14.00
N SER A 219 7.05 63.81 14.58
CA SER A 219 7.35 62.44 14.98
C SER A 219 6.69 61.49 14.00
N VAL A 220 7.43 60.43 13.62
CA VAL A 220 7.00 59.46 12.62
C VAL A 220 6.76 58.12 13.29
N ALA A 221 5.59 57.53 13.06
CA ALA A 221 5.26 56.16 13.45
C ALA A 221 4.93 55.36 12.19
N LYS A 222 5.55 54.20 11.99
CA LYS A 222 5.41 53.38 10.78
C LYS A 222 5.06 51.93 11.14
N THR A 223 4.33 51.26 10.26
CA THR A 223 4.06 49.81 10.36
C THR A 223 5.34 48.99 10.20
N ALA A 224 5.34 47.83 10.85
CA ALA A 224 6.38 46.79 10.80
C ALA A 224 6.54 46.17 9.42
N GLY A 225 5.41 45.87 8.80
CA GLY A 225 5.32 45.32 7.46
C GLY A 225 4.37 46.11 6.58
N SER A 226 4.18 45.56 5.38
CA SER A 226 3.06 45.92 4.53
C SER A 226 1.75 45.43 5.14
N ILE A 227 0.64 46.11 4.84
CA ILE A 227 -0.70 45.65 5.22
C ILE A 227 -1.01 44.32 4.52
N ASP A 228 -1.33 43.30 5.30
CA ASP A 228 -1.73 41.99 4.79
C ASP A 228 -3.16 42.02 4.25
N PRO A 229 -3.48 41.23 3.21
CA PRO A 229 -4.86 41.07 2.75
C PRO A 229 -5.72 40.42 3.83
N ALA A 230 -7.03 40.69 3.79
CA ALA A 230 -8.00 39.99 4.62
C ALA A 230 -8.15 38.54 4.11
N ALA A 231 -7.89 37.56 4.99
CA ALA A 231 -8.01 36.15 4.66
C ALA A 231 -9.43 35.82 4.15
N GLY A 232 -9.53 35.11 3.02
CA GLY A 232 -10.80 34.71 2.41
C GLY A 232 -11.57 35.82 1.68
N LEU A 233 -11.16 37.10 1.77
CA LEU A 233 -11.88 38.19 1.10
C LEU A 233 -11.81 38.09 -0.43
N VAL A 234 -10.69 37.62 -0.98
CA VAL A 234 -10.52 37.41 -2.43
C VAL A 234 -11.54 36.40 -2.95
N GLU A 235 -11.63 35.24 -2.31
CA GLU A 235 -12.59 34.20 -2.69
C GLU A 235 -14.03 34.68 -2.56
N TYR A 236 -14.34 35.42 -1.49
CA TYR A 236 -15.67 36.02 -1.31
C TYR A 236 -16.00 37.02 -2.44
N VAL A 237 -15.09 37.92 -2.80
CA VAL A 237 -15.31 38.87 -3.92
C VAL A 237 -15.50 38.12 -5.24
N GLU A 238 -14.74 37.06 -5.50
CA GLU A 238 -14.93 36.22 -6.69
C GLU A 238 -16.32 35.56 -6.72
N THR A 239 -16.86 35.13 -5.58
CA THR A 239 -18.23 34.59 -5.50
C THR A 239 -19.30 35.65 -5.78
N LEU A 240 -19.09 36.88 -5.32
CA LEU A 240 -20.00 38.01 -5.56
C LEU A 240 -20.00 38.47 -7.01
N VAL A 241 -18.84 38.49 -7.67
CA VAL A 241 -18.75 38.79 -9.11
C VAL A 241 -19.55 37.78 -9.93
N ARG A 242 -19.62 36.50 -9.49
CA ARG A 242 -20.45 35.47 -10.12
C ARG A 242 -21.95 35.62 -9.83
N ASN A 243 -22.32 36.31 -8.73
CA ASN A 243 -23.70 36.51 -8.27
C ASN A 243 -23.97 38.00 -7.94
N PRO A 244 -24.20 38.85 -8.96
CA PRO A 244 -24.19 40.31 -8.80
C PRO A 244 -25.39 40.90 -8.04
N GLU A 245 -26.43 40.13 -7.72
CA GLU A 245 -27.65 40.60 -7.03
C GLU A 245 -27.52 40.66 -5.50
N THR A 246 -26.33 41.01 -4.97
CA THR A 246 -26.11 41.07 -3.53
C THR A 246 -26.24 42.50 -3.01
N ASP A 247 -27.29 42.75 -2.23
CA ASP A 247 -27.49 44.02 -1.51
C ASP A 247 -26.80 44.00 -0.14
N TYR A 248 -26.22 45.14 0.28
CA TYR A 248 -25.56 45.30 1.57
C TYR A 248 -26.38 46.16 2.52
N ASN A 249 -26.59 45.68 3.75
CA ASN A 249 -27.21 46.46 4.81
C ASN A 249 -26.25 47.54 5.32
N SER A 250 -26.34 48.75 4.79
CA SER A 250 -25.60 49.92 5.28
C SER A 250 -26.43 50.73 6.29
N LEU A 251 -25.86 51.00 7.46
CA LEU A 251 -26.42 51.96 8.41
C LEU A 251 -25.77 53.33 8.20
N PHE A 252 -26.53 54.31 7.72
CA PHE A 252 -26.11 55.70 7.72
C PHE A 252 -26.39 56.30 9.11
N LYS A 253 -25.33 56.74 9.79
CA LYS A 253 -25.38 57.48 11.06
C LYS A 253 -25.01 58.93 10.82
#